data_AF-A0A831W951-F1
#
_entry.id   AF-A0A831W951-F1
#
_cell.length_a   1.000
_cell.length_b   1.000
_cell.length_c   1.000
_cell.angle_alpha   90.00
_cell.angle_beta   90.00
_cell.angle_gamma   90.00
#
_symmetry.space_group_name_H-M   'P 1'
#
loop_
_entity.id
_entity.type
_entity.pdbx_description
1 polymer ?
#
loop_
_entity_poly.entity_id
_entity_poly.type
_entity_poly.pdbx_seq_one_letter_code
_entity_poly.pdbx_strand_id
1 'polypeptide(L)' 'RDRRQIGDLLNASVRTVEADDMDEAVTLAAGLAVPGDRVLLSPACASFDMFDGFEHRGRVFREAVGRLCS' A
#
# COMPACT_ATOMS: atom_id res chain seq x y z
N ARG A 1 -0.80 -15.21 -7.15
CA ARG A 1 -0.63 -16.40 -6.30
C ARG A 1 0.03 -16.01 -4.98
N ASP A 2 1.06 -15.16 -5.04
CA ASP A 2 1.84 -14.71 -3.88
C ASP A 2 1.07 -13.85 -2.87
N ARG A 3 0.11 -13.01 -3.32
CA ARG A 3 -0.70 -12.15 -2.44
C ARG A 3 -1.38 -12.90 -1.29
N ARG A 4 -2.01 -14.05 -1.57
CA ARG A 4 -2.67 -14.84 -0.51
C ARG A 4 -1.65 -15.47 0.44
N GLN A 5 -0.56 -16.03 -0.07
CA GLN A 5 0.45 -16.68 0.79
C GLN A 5 1.18 -15.67 1.68
N ILE A 6 1.49 -14.48 1.18
CA ILE A 6 2.06 -13.38 1.98
C ILE A 6 1.03 -12.88 2.99
N GLY A 7 -0.22 -12.70 2.57
CA GLY A 7 -1.32 -12.31 3.46
C GLY A 7 -1.52 -13.28 4.62
N ASP A 8 -1.56 -14.58 4.35
CA ASP A 8 -1.76 -15.64 5.35
C ASP A 8 -0.61 -15.65 6.39
N LEU A 9 0.65 -15.48 5.94
CA LEU A 9 1.80 -15.42 6.83
C LEU A 9 1.80 -14.16 7.70
N LEU A 10 1.46 -13.00 7.13
CA LEU A 10 1.44 -11.74 7.86
C LEU A 10 0.26 -11.66 8.82
N ASN A 11 -0.92 -12.15 8.43
CA ASN A 11 -2.12 -12.16 9.27
C ASN A 11 -1.93 -12.92 10.59
N ALA A 12 -1.01 -13.88 10.64
CA ALA A 12 -0.67 -14.56 11.87
C ALA A 12 0.07 -13.68 12.89
N SER A 13 0.68 -12.56 12.46
CA SER A 13 1.60 -11.75 13.28
C SER A 13 1.24 -10.26 13.34
N VAL A 14 0.62 -9.71 12.30
CA VAL A 14 0.27 -8.30 12.18
C VAL A 14 -1.10 -8.16 11.52
N ARG A 15 -1.82 -7.08 11.84
CA ARG A 15 -3.06 -6.75 11.15
C ARG A 15 -2.75 -6.43 9.69
N THR A 16 -3.43 -7.10 8.77
CA THR A 16 -3.41 -6.76 7.35
C THR A 16 -4.78 -6.27 6.89
N VAL A 17 -4.78 -5.49 5.81
CA VAL A 17 -5.99 -5.01 5.13
C VAL A 17 -5.71 -5.16 3.64
N GLU A 18 -6.65 -5.75 2.90
CA GLU A 18 -6.55 -5.83 1.45
C GLU A 18 -7.06 -4.52 0.81
N ALA A 19 -6.45 -4.14 -0.30
CA ALA A 19 -6.83 -3.01 -1.13
C ALA A 19 -6.70 -3.41 -2.60
N ASP A 20 -7.62 -2.94 -3.44
CA ASP A 20 -7.67 -3.26 -4.86
C ASP A 20 -6.72 -2.39 -5.69
N ASP A 21 -6.45 -1.16 -5.25
CA ASP A 21 -5.52 -0.23 -5.91
C ASP A 21 -4.74 0.67 -4.92
N MET A 22 -3.91 1.56 -5.47
CA MET A 22 -3.06 2.47 -4.68
C MET A 22 -3.87 3.54 -3.94
N ASP A 23 -4.95 4.04 -4.54
CA ASP A 23 -5.78 5.09 -3.93
C ASP A 23 -6.53 4.55 -2.72
N GLU A 24 -7.10 3.36 -2.87
CA GLU A 24 -7.73 2.65 -1.76
C GLU A 24 -6.72 2.32 -0.67
N ALA A 25 -5.54 1.80 -1.02
CA ALA A 25 -4.49 1.48 -0.06
C ALA A 25 -4.06 2.70 0.76
N VAL A 26 -3.87 3.86 0.12
CA VAL A 26 -3.49 5.11 0.79
C VAL A 26 -4.63 5.64 1.67
N THR A 27 -5.87 5.57 1.19
CA THR A 27 -7.06 5.99 1.96
C THR A 27 -7.24 5.16 3.22
N LEU A 28 -7.14 3.83 3.10
CA LEU A 28 -7.20 2.90 4.23
C LEU A 28 -6.06 3.15 5.21
N ALA A 29 -4.83 3.33 4.72
CA ALA A 29 -3.69 3.62 5.58
C ALA A 29 -3.87 4.93 6.36
N ALA A 30 -4.38 5.98 5.72
CA ALA A 30 -4.65 7.27 6.37
C ALA A 30 -5.74 7.17 7.44
N GLY A 31 -6.80 6.38 7.20
CA GLY A 31 -7.86 6.16 8.20
C GLY A 31 -7.42 5.31 9.39
N LEU A 32 -6.36 4.51 9.24
CA LEU A 32 -5.83 3.65 10.30
C LEU A 32 -4.68 4.31 11.09
N ALA A 33 -3.93 5.22 10.47
CA ALA A 33 -2.79 5.88 11.08
C ALA A 33 -3.23 6.92 12.13
N VAL A 34 -2.44 7.05 13.20
CA VAL A 34 -2.62 8.09 14.21
C VAL A 34 -1.46 9.09 14.20
N PRO A 35 -1.63 10.30 14.77
CA PRO A 35 -0.53 11.27 14.86
C PRO A 35 0.73 10.65 15.50
N GLY A 36 1.85 10.76 14.79
CA GLY A 36 3.14 10.16 15.19
C GLY A 36 3.50 8.89 14.41
N ASP A 37 2.54 8.26 13.73
CA ASP A 37 2.80 7.12 12.86
C ASP A 37 3.51 7.52 11.56
N ARG A 38 4.13 6.52 10.93
CA ARG A 38 4.76 6.66 9.61
C ARG A 38 4.18 5.61 8.68
N VAL A 39 3.67 6.06 7.54
CA VAL A 39 3.22 5.17 6.45
C VAL A 39 4.38 4.96 5.48
N LEU A 40 4.70 3.69 5.19
CA LEU A 40 5.77 3.31 4.28
C LEU A 40 5.21 2.45 3.14
N LEU A 41 5.48 2.86 1.90
CA LEU A 41 5.32 2.01 0.73
C LEU A 41 6.55 1.09 0.59
N SER A 42 6.40 -0.19 0.93
CA SER A 42 7.46 -1.21 0.79
C SER A 42 6.94 -2.43 0.01
N PRO A 43 7.05 -2.43 -1.32
CA PRO A 43 6.58 -3.54 -2.15
C PRO A 43 7.55 -4.73 -2.06
N ALA A 44 7.02 -5.89 -1.65
CA ALA A 44 7.79 -7.12 -1.46
C ALA A 44 8.22 -7.83 -2.76
N CYS A 45 7.62 -7.49 -3.91
CA CYS A 45 7.97 -8.06 -5.22
C CYS A 45 8.00 -6.98 -6.31
N ALA A 46 8.95 -7.10 -7.24
CA ALA A 46 9.22 -6.13 -8.31
C ALA A 46 8.11 -5.98 -9.36
N SER A 47 7.09 -6.82 -9.33
CA SER A 47 6.02 -6.83 -10.32
C SER A 47 4.66 -7.01 -9.63
N PHE A 48 3.98 -5.91 -9.37
CA PHE A 48 2.53 -5.95 -9.49
C PHE A 48 2.25 -5.45 -10.91
N ASP A 49 1.58 -6.26 -11.73
CA ASP A 49 1.29 -6.03 -13.16
C ASP A 49 0.53 -4.70 -13.45
N MET A 50 0.28 -3.89 -12.41
CA MET A 50 -0.40 -2.60 -12.45
C MET A 50 0.52 -1.39 -12.67
N PHE A 51 1.85 -1.55 -12.65
CA PHE A 51 2.78 -0.41 -12.79
C PHE A 51 3.93 -0.71 -13.76
N ASP A 52 4.30 0.30 -14.55
CA ASP A 52 5.41 0.23 -15.53
C ASP A 52 6.80 0.11 -14.89
N GLY A 53 6.90 0.31 -13.57
CA GLY A 53 8.17 0.28 -12.85
C GLY A 53 8.10 0.86 -11.44
N PHE A 54 9.26 0.91 -10.78
CA PHE A 54 9.40 1.43 -9.42
C PHE A 54 9.06 2.93 -9.35
N GLU A 55 9.50 3.70 -10.34
CA GLU A 55 9.29 5.13 -10.46
C GLU A 55 7.81 5.47 -10.68
N HIS A 56 7.14 4.73 -11.56
CA HIS A 56 5.70 4.92 -11.80
C HIS A 56 4.92 4.65 -10.51
N ARG A 57 5.19 3.53 -9.83
CA ARG A 57 4.53 3.21 -8.55
C ARG A 57 4.76 4.27 -7.47
N GLY A 58 5.98 4.77 -7.33
CA GLY A 58 6.28 5.84 -6.38
C GLY A 58 5.56 7.15 -6.69
N ARG A 59 5.40 7.47 -7.99
CA ARG A 59 4.64 8.62 -8.46
C ARG A 59 3.15 8.48 -8.11
N VAL A 60 2.52 7.34 -8.42
CA VAL A 60 1.10 7.10 -8.11
C VAL A 60 0.85 7.16 -6.61
N PHE A 61 1.73 6.61 -5.78
CA PHE A 61 1.63 6.75 -4.33
C PHE A 61 1.68 8.20 -3.86
N ARG A 62 2.63 9.00 -4.39
CA ARG A 62 2.72 10.43 -4.05
C ARG A 62 1.46 11.19 -4.46
N GLU A 63 0.92 10.89 -5.63
CA GLU A 63 -0.31 11.52 -6.12
C GLU A 63 -1.52 11.14 -5.24
N ALA A 64 -1.66 9.86 -4.88
CA ALA A 64 -2.70 9.37 -3.98
C ALA A 64 -2.62 10.04 -2.60
N VAL A 65 -1.42 10.15 -2.02
CA VAL A 65 -1.22 10.90 -0.76
C VAL A 65 -1.58 12.37 -0.92
N GLY A 66 -1.23 13.00 -2.05
CA GLY A 66 -1.58 14.38 -2.35
C GLY A 66 -3.09 14.63 -2.38
N ARG A 67 -3.89 13.66 -2.85
CA ARG A 67 -5.36 13.73 -2.90
C ARG A 67 -6.02 13.70 -1.51
N LEU A 68 -5.33 13.27 -0.46
CA LEU A 68 -5.86 13.30 0.91
C LEU A 68 -5.86 14.70 1.53
N CYS A 69 -5.01 15.60 1.01
CA CYS A 69 -4.80 16.95 1.55
C CYS A 69 -5.50 18.05 0.75
N SER A 70 -6.27 17.70 -0.28
CA SER A 70 -7.09 18.61 -1.08
C SER A 70 -8.51 18.66 -0.55
#